data_AF-A0A8J3PAI9-F1
#
_entry.id   AF-A0A8J3PAI9-F1
#
_cell.length_a   1.000
_cell.length_b   1.000
_cell.length_c   1.000
_cell.angle_alpha   90.00
_cell.angle_beta   90.00
_cell.angle_gamma   90.00
#
_symmetry.space_group_name_H-M   'P 1'
#
loop_
_entity.id
_entity.type
_entity.pdbx_description
1 polymer ?
#
loop_
_entity_poly.entity_id
_entity_poly.type
_entity_poly.pdbx_seq_one_letter_code
_entity_poly.pdbx_strand_id
1 'polypeptide(L)'
;MGTTTVGFAVADEDREKLDELVRYFGNGNRSAYLRATLKIMESVKLAEQWRELQAYGQQRLAEQNLGVEDVAEITRRVLKDRE
;
A
#
# COMPACT_ATOMS: atom_id res chain seq x y z
N MET A 1 13.88 21.73 -7.52
CA MET A 1 14.05 20.31 -7.14
C MET A 1 14.99 19.67 -8.15
N GLY A 2 16.05 18.99 -7.71
CA GLY A 2 17.01 18.31 -8.59
C GLY A 2 16.55 16.89 -8.91
N THR A 3 17.00 16.36 -10.05
CA THR A 3 16.83 14.95 -10.40
C THR A 3 18.18 14.25 -10.32
N THR A 4 18.24 13.10 -9.66
CA THR A 4 19.41 12.24 -9.65
C THR A 4 19.13 11.00 -10.50
N THR A 5 20.08 10.64 -11.35
CA THR A 5 19.99 9.40 -12.14
C THR A 5 20.28 8.21 -11.23
N VAL A 6 19.35 7.25 -11.21
CA VAL A 6 19.50 5.98 -10.51
C VAL A 6 19.55 4.87 -11.55
N GLY A 7 20.60 4.05 -11.52
CA GLY A 7 20.74 2.88 -12.39
C GLY A 7 20.15 1.63 -11.72
N PHE A 8 19.36 0.86 -12.46
CA PHE A 8 18.84 -0.44 -12.02
C PHE A 8 19.42 -1.53 -12.90
N ALA A 9 19.79 -2.66 -12.28
CA ALA A 9 20.00 -3.90 -13.00
C ALA A 9 18.63 -4.51 -13.31
N VAL A 10 18.44 -4.97 -14.55
CA VAL A 10 17.23 -5.64 -15.02
C VAL A 10 17.67 -6.96 -15.62
N ALA A 11 16.95 -8.03 -15.36
CA ALA A 11 17.23 -9.31 -16.00
C ALA A 11 17.06 -9.18 -17.51
N ASP A 12 17.88 -9.87 -18.30
CA ASP A 12 17.83 -9.74 -19.77
C ASP A 12 16.44 -10.12 -20.33
N GLU A 13 15.77 -11.10 -19.71
CA GLU A 13 14.41 -11.52 -20.03
C GLU A 13 13.33 -10.44 -19.80
N ASP A 14 13.55 -9.53 -18.85
CA ASP A 14 12.60 -8.47 -18.53
C ASP A 14 12.78 -7.22 -19.41
N ARG A 15 13.86 -7.16 -20.19
CA ARG A 15 14.23 -5.95 -20.93
C ARG A 15 13.20 -5.54 -21.97
N GLU A 16 12.71 -6.49 -22.76
CA GLU A 16 11.72 -6.22 -23.80
C GLU A 16 10.40 -5.72 -23.19
N LYS A 17 9.94 -6.40 -22.13
CA LYS A 17 8.75 -6.01 -21.36
C LYS A 17 8.91 -4.63 -20.74
N LEU A 18 10.07 -4.32 -20.17
CA LEU A 18 10.35 -3.00 -19.61
C LEU A 18 10.29 -1.91 -20.68
N ASP A 19 10.90 -2.13 -21.84
CA ASP A 19 10.89 -1.15 -22.94
C ASP A 19 9.46 -0.93 -23.48
N GLU A 20 8.63 -1.98 -23.57
CA GLU A 20 7.21 -1.87 -23.91
C GLU A 20 6.45 -1.02 -22.89
N LEU A 21 6.57 -1.33 -21.60
CA LEU A 21 5.88 -0.63 -20.52
C LEU A 21 6.33 0.84 -20.42
N VAL A 22 7.62 1.11 -20.62
CA VAL A 22 8.15 2.48 -20.68
C VAL A 22 7.58 3.23 -21.88
N ARG A 23 7.43 2.59 -23.04
CA ARG A 23 6.81 3.21 -24.21
C ARG A 23 5.34 3.53 -23.94
N TYR A 24 4.59 2.57 -23.42
CA TYR A 24 3.15 2.71 -23.22
C TYR A 24 2.78 3.68 -22.08
N PHE A 25 3.32 3.45 -20.87
CA PHE A 25 2.97 4.23 -19.69
C PHE A 25 3.85 5.46 -19.47
N GLY A 26 5.12 5.40 -19.91
CA GLY A 26 6.09 6.48 -19.75
C GLY A 26 6.28 7.36 -20.98
N ASN A 27 5.56 7.09 -22.08
CA ASN A 27 5.77 7.73 -23.38
C ASN A 27 7.23 7.69 -23.84
N GLY A 28 7.91 6.57 -23.59
CA GLY A 28 9.33 6.35 -23.89
C GLY A 28 10.31 6.90 -22.83
N ASN A 29 9.83 7.60 -21.81
CA ASN A 29 10.67 8.15 -20.74
C ASN A 29 10.68 7.25 -19.50
N ARG A 30 11.82 6.62 -19.21
CA ARG A 30 12.02 5.74 -18.05
C ARG A 30 11.75 6.42 -16.71
N SER A 31 12.12 7.69 -16.56
CA SER A 31 11.83 8.45 -15.34
C SER A 31 10.34 8.76 -15.19
N ALA A 32 9.62 9.01 -16.29
CA ALA A 32 8.16 9.19 -16.25
C ALA A 32 7.45 7.88 -15.88
N TYR A 33 7.86 6.78 -16.51
CA TYR A 33 7.39 5.44 -16.16
C TYR A 33 7.64 5.13 -14.68
N LEU A 34 8.87 5.29 -14.19
CA LEU A 34 9.22 5.04 -12.79
C LEU A 34 8.38 5.89 -11.82
N ARG A 35 8.18 7.19 -12.10
CA ARG A 35 7.33 8.05 -11.27
C ARG A 35 5.88 7.57 -11.21
N ALA A 36 5.33 7.07 -12.31
CA ALA A 36 3.98 6.51 -12.33
C ALA A 36 3.92 5.22 -11.51
N THR A 37 4.87 4.31 -11.73
CA THR A 37 4.96 3.03 -11.03
C THR A 37 5.14 3.21 -9.52
N LEU A 38 5.94 4.18 -9.07
CA LEU A 38 6.12 4.46 -7.63
C LEU A 38 4.79 4.75 -6.92
N LYS A 39 3.90 5.54 -7.54
CA LYS A 39 2.58 5.85 -6.96
C LYS A 39 1.69 4.61 -6.85
N ILE A 40 1.75 3.74 -7.86
CA ILE A 40 0.98 2.49 -7.88
C ILE A 40 1.51 1.56 -6.79
N MET A 41 2.83 1.36 -6.72
CA MET A 41 3.45 0.47 -5.74
C MET A 41 3.26 0.98 -4.30
N GLU A 42 3.26 2.29 -4.08
CA GLU A 42 2.91 2.87 -2.78
C GLU A 42 1.46 2.55 -2.39
N SER A 43 0.53 2.67 -3.34
CA SER A 43 -0.88 2.34 -3.12
C SER A 43 -1.07 0.85 -2.78
N VAL A 44 -0.36 -0.04 -3.50
CA VAL A 44 -0.36 -1.49 -3.23
C VAL A 44 0.16 -1.78 -1.81
N LYS A 45 1.31 -1.22 -1.45
CA LYS A 45 1.91 -1.38 -0.12
C LYS A 45 0.94 -0.93 0.98
N LEU A 46 0.30 0.23 0.83
CA LEU A 46 -0.66 0.73 1.83
C LEU A 46 -1.88 -0.20 1.95
N ALA A 47 -2.39 -0.71 0.83
CA ALA A 47 -3.51 -1.64 0.84
C ALA A 47 -3.15 -2.96 1.56
N GLU A 48 -1.92 -3.46 1.40
CA GLU A 48 -1.42 -4.63 2.13
C GLU A 48 -1.36 -4.35 3.64
N GLN A 49 -0.74 -3.23 4.03
CA GLN A 49 -0.63 -2.83 5.44
C GLN A 49 -2.01 -2.67 6.10
N TRP A 50 -2.99 -2.10 5.41
CA TRP A 50 -4.34 -1.97 5.94
C TRP A 50 -5.05 -3.31 6.08
N ARG A 51 -4.85 -4.23 5.14
CA ARG A 51 -5.41 -5.59 5.20
C ARG A 51 -4.87 -6.34 6.41
N GLU A 52 -3.55 -6.26 6.64
CA GLU A 52 -2.90 -6.85 7.82
C GLU A 52 -3.44 -6.25 9.12
N LEU A 53 -3.57 -4.92 9.18
CA LEU A 53 -4.11 -4.23 10.35
C LEU A 53 -5.56 -4.63 10.64
N GLN A 54 -6.39 -4.74 9.59
CA GLN A 54 -7.77 -5.20 9.72
C GLN A 54 -7.84 -6.64 10.23
N ALA A 55 -7.03 -7.54 9.67
CA ALA A 55 -6.96 -8.93 10.11
C ALA A 55 -6.56 -9.04 11.59
N TYR A 56 -5.53 -8.28 12.01
CA TYR A 56 -5.13 -8.20 13.40
C TYR A 56 -6.26 -7.71 14.31
N GLY A 57 -6.95 -6.63 13.93
CA GLY A 57 -8.07 -6.10 14.70
C GLY A 57 -9.23 -7.10 14.84
N GLN A 58 -9.60 -7.75 13.74
CA GLN A 58 -10.64 -8.79 13.73
C GLN A 58 -10.26 -9.98 14.63
N GLN A 59 -9.00 -10.44 14.56
CA GLN A 59 -8.51 -11.50 15.42
C GLN A 59 -8.63 -11.12 16.91
N ARG A 60 -8.20 -9.90 17.29
CA ARG A 60 -8.25 -9.44 18.69
C ARG A 60 -9.66 -9.27 19.23
N LEU A 61 -10.62 -8.89 18.38
CA LEU A 61 -12.04 -8.83 18.74
C LEU A 61 -12.59 -10.25 18.90
N ALA A 62 -12.30 -11.15 17.97
CA ALA A 62 -12.73 -12.55 18.02
C ALA A 62 -12.21 -13.28 19.28
N GLU A 63 -10.95 -13.04 19.68
CA GLU A 63 -10.36 -13.55 20.93
C GLU A 63 -11.15 -13.12 22.19
N GLN A 64 -11.90 -12.03 22.10
CA GLN A 64 -12.75 -11.50 23.16
C GLN A 64 -14.25 -11.82 22.95
N ASN A 65 -14.59 -12.64 21.93
CA ASN A 65 -15.95 -12.90 21.47
C ASN A 65 -16.72 -11.62 21.10
N LEU A 66 -16.01 -10.64 20.55
CA LEU A 66 -16.55 -9.36 20.09
C LEU A 66 -16.51 -9.29 18.56
N GLY A 67 -17.47 -8.58 18.00
CA GLY A 67 -17.53 -8.19 16.59
C GLY A 67 -17.07 -6.76 16.34
N VAL A 68 -16.99 -6.38 15.07
CA VAL A 68 -16.65 -5.00 14.67
C VAL A 68 -17.79 -4.03 15.03
N GLU A 69 -19.02 -4.53 15.00
CA GLU A 69 -20.24 -3.86 15.42
C GLU A 69 -20.20 -3.40 16.88
N ASP A 70 -19.48 -4.13 17.74
CA ASP A 70 -19.40 -3.85 19.18
C ASP A 70 -18.45 -2.69 19.50
N VAL A 71 -17.55 -2.34 18.58
CA VAL A 71 -16.49 -1.34 18.78
C VAL A 71 -17.05 0.02 19.19
N ALA A 72 -18.17 0.43 18.61
CA ALA A 72 -18.79 1.72 18.92
C ALA A 72 -19.34 1.77 20.35
N GLU A 73 -19.90 0.66 20.85
CA GLU A 73 -20.40 0.56 22.21
C GLU A 73 -19.25 0.53 23.22
N ILE A 74 -18.23 -0.28 22.96
CA ILE A 74 -17.02 -0.37 23.80
C ILE A 74 -16.37 1.01 23.95
N THR A 75 -16.22 1.72 22.83
CA THR A 75 -15.62 3.07 22.82
C THR A 75 -16.44 4.03 23.69
N ARG A 76 -17.77 4.02 23.56
CA ARG A 76 -18.64 4.85 24.40
C ARG A 76 -18.51 4.52 25.88
N ARG A 77 -18.44 3.23 26.24
CA ARG A 77 -18.27 2.80 27.64
C ARG A 77 -16.95 3.33 28.21
N VAL A 78 -15.84 3.08 27.51
CA VAL A 78 -14.50 3.50 27.96
C VAL A 78 -14.36 5.01 28.08
N LEU A 79 -15.00 5.79 27.20
CA LEU A 79 -14.96 7.25 27.28
C LEU A 79 -15.84 7.80 28.41
N LYS A 80 -17.02 7.22 28.67
CA LYS A 80 -17.86 7.60 29.80
C LYS A 80 -17.19 7.35 31.15
N ASP A 81 -16.42 6.28 31.27
CA ASP A 81 -15.69 5.93 32.50
C ASP A 81 -14.48 6.86 32.77
N ARG A 82 -14.20 7.83 31.88
CA ARG A 82 -13.09 8.79 31.98
C ARG A 82 -13.51 10.23 32.31
N GLU A 83 -14.81 10.52 32.33
CA GLU A 83 -15.38 11.80 32.80
C GLU A 83 -15.75 11.71 34.29
#